data_AF-A0A933S0F3-F1
#
_entry.id   AF-A0A933S0F3-F1
#
_cell.length_a   1.000
_cell.length_b   1.000
_cell.length_c   1.000
_cell.angle_alpha   90.00
_cell.angle_beta   90.00
_cell.angle_gamma   90.00
#
_symmetry.space_group_name_H-M   'P 1'
#
loop_
_entity.id
_entity.type
_entity.pdbx_description
1 polymer ?
#
loop_
_entity_poly.entity_id
_entity_poly.type
_entity_poly.pdbx_seq_one_letter_code
_entity_poly.pdbx_strand_id
1 'polypeptide(L)'
;MAEGHGDAKGATAHTAADGGHKAPFPPFQKETFASQLVSLTIAFVALYLIVSKLALPRVGGVIEERQKTIEGDLAAAQKLKGESDEALKAYEAELAGARARAQAIGAETREKLNAAAEAERKTLEERLAGKLADAEKTIAATRTAAMGNVRGIASEAAAAIVQQLAGVQPDSKVLDSAVNASMKG
;
A
#
# COMPACT_ATOMS: atom_id res chain seq x y z
N MET A 1 12.31 3.91 115.41
CA MET A 1 12.36 3.49 114.00
C MET A 1 10.98 3.82 113.44
N ALA A 2 10.80 4.92 112.68
CA ALA A 2 11.25 5.12 111.29
C ALA A 2 10.51 4.14 110.34
N GLU A 3 9.79 4.49 109.26
CA GLU A 3 9.38 5.76 108.60
C GLU A 3 8.05 5.49 107.83
N GLY A 4 7.26 6.44 107.31
CA GLY A 4 7.35 7.91 107.30
C GLY A 4 6.18 8.56 106.49
N HIS A 5 5.89 9.84 106.77
CA HIS A 5 4.99 10.80 106.08
C HIS A 5 3.74 10.29 105.31
N GLY A 6 2.60 10.35 106.00
CA GLY A 6 1.32 10.70 105.40
C GLY A 6 0.72 11.91 106.13
N ASP A 7 0.24 12.90 105.36
CA ASP A 7 -0.57 14.03 105.83
C ASP A 7 -1.89 14.03 105.04
N ALA A 8 -3.00 13.69 105.69
CA ALA A 8 -3.94 14.62 106.33
C ALA A 8 -4.93 15.23 105.31
N LYS A 9 -6.10 14.61 105.08
CA LYS A 9 -7.32 14.69 105.92
C LYS A 9 -8.12 15.98 105.68
N GLY A 10 -9.21 15.87 104.93
CA GLY A 10 -10.21 16.94 104.72
C GLY A 10 -11.38 16.40 103.91
N ALA A 11 -12.61 16.61 104.37
CA ALA A 11 -13.78 15.88 103.87
C ALA A 11 -14.89 16.80 103.35
N THR A 12 -15.81 16.17 102.61
CA THR A 12 -17.23 16.52 102.42
C THR A 12 -17.67 17.72 101.57
N ALA A 13 -18.85 17.45 100.96
CA ALA A 13 -19.97 18.35 100.75
C ALA A 13 -20.00 19.23 99.47
N HIS A 14 -20.88 18.76 98.58
CA HIS A 14 -21.67 19.54 97.63
C HIS A 14 -22.12 20.88 98.24
N THR A 15 -21.73 21.99 97.60
CA THR A 15 -22.25 23.31 97.95
C THR A 15 -23.59 23.53 97.25
N ALA A 16 -24.67 23.58 98.03
CA ALA A 16 -25.88 24.24 97.58
C ALA A 16 -25.58 25.74 97.42
N ALA A 17 -25.86 26.29 96.23
CA ALA A 17 -25.77 27.72 96.01
C ALA A 17 -27.09 28.39 96.43
N ASP A 18 -26.96 29.44 97.25
CA ASP A 18 -28.09 30.14 97.88
C ASP A 18 -28.96 30.92 96.88
N GLY A 19 -30.15 31.32 97.32
CA GLY A 19 -31.18 31.93 96.48
C GLY A 19 -30.90 33.39 96.11
N GLY A 20 -30.19 33.60 94.99
CA GLY A 20 -30.09 34.88 94.30
C GLY A 20 -30.20 34.69 92.79
N HIS A 21 -30.89 35.59 92.07
CA HIS A 21 -31.23 35.44 90.65
C HIS A 21 -30.07 34.90 89.80
N LYS A 22 -30.19 33.63 89.37
CA LYS A 22 -29.19 32.94 88.55
C LYS A 22 -29.10 33.66 87.20
N ALA A 23 -28.06 34.46 87.01
CA ALA A 23 -27.84 35.21 85.77
C ALA A 23 -27.95 34.25 84.57
N PRO A 24 -28.78 34.56 83.55
CA PRO A 24 -28.92 33.68 82.39
C PRO A 24 -27.57 33.45 81.73
N PHE A 25 -27.33 32.23 81.24
CA PHE A 25 -26.07 31.85 80.59
C PHE A 25 -25.67 32.92 79.56
N PRO A 26 -24.49 33.57 79.68
CA PRO A 26 -24.20 34.83 78.99
C PRO A 26 -24.51 34.91 77.48
N PRO A 27 -24.27 33.87 76.64
CA PRO A 27 -24.57 33.94 75.21
C PRO A 27 -26.07 33.82 74.85
N PHE A 28 -26.98 33.65 75.81
CA PHE A 28 -28.44 33.67 75.59
C PHE A 28 -29.16 34.89 76.19
N GLN A 29 -28.41 35.92 76.61
CA GLN A 29 -28.99 37.18 77.07
C GLN A 29 -29.44 38.03 75.88
N LYS A 30 -30.71 38.45 75.85
CA LYS A 30 -31.30 39.11 74.67
C LYS A 30 -30.62 40.43 74.29
N GLU A 31 -30.11 41.14 75.28
CA GLU A 31 -29.40 42.41 75.13
C GLU A 31 -28.10 42.29 74.31
N THR A 32 -27.44 41.13 74.30
CA THR A 32 -26.17 40.95 73.56
C THR A 32 -26.38 40.47 72.12
N PHE A 33 -27.57 39.99 71.75
CA PHE A 33 -27.84 39.48 70.40
C PHE A 33 -27.62 40.52 69.30
N ALA A 34 -27.93 41.81 69.54
CA ALA A 34 -27.67 42.86 68.57
C ALA A 34 -26.17 42.99 68.24
N SER A 35 -25.31 42.98 69.27
CA SER A 35 -23.85 43.04 69.11
C SER A 35 -23.29 41.77 68.46
N GLN A 36 -23.81 40.60 68.84
CA GLN A 36 -23.48 39.31 68.24
C GLN A 36 -23.80 39.30 66.73
N LEU A 37 -24.99 39.79 66.34
CA LEU A 37 -25.44 39.86 64.94
C LEU A 37 -24.65 40.88 64.12
N VAL A 38 -24.31 42.05 64.68
CA VAL A 38 -23.45 43.03 64.02
C VAL A 38 -22.05 42.45 63.78
N SER A 39 -21.45 41.82 64.80
CA SER A 39 -20.13 41.19 64.70
C SER A 39 -20.13 40.03 63.70
N LEU A 40 -21.17 39.19 63.70
CA LEU A 40 -21.37 38.12 62.73
C LEU A 40 -21.52 38.66 61.30
N THR A 41 -22.27 39.76 61.13
CA THR A 41 -22.46 40.41 59.82
C THR A 41 -21.14 40.97 59.28
N ILE A 42 -20.34 41.64 60.12
CA ILE A 42 -19.01 42.15 59.75
C ILE A 42 -18.09 40.99 59.34
N ALA A 43 -18.03 39.92 60.14
CA ALA A 43 -17.23 38.74 59.82
C ALA A 43 -17.68 38.03 58.54
N PHE A 44 -19.00 37.91 58.32
CA PHE A 44 -19.59 37.33 57.12
C PHE A 44 -19.27 38.16 55.88
N VAL A 45 -19.41 39.49 55.93
CA VAL A 45 -19.07 40.38 54.81
C VAL A 45 -17.57 40.32 54.50
N ALA A 46 -16.70 40.32 55.52
CA ALA A 46 -15.26 40.16 55.32
C ALA A 46 -14.91 38.82 54.64
N LEU A 47 -15.48 37.71 55.13
CA LEU A 47 -15.29 36.39 54.53
C LEU A 47 -15.84 36.32 53.10
N TYR A 48 -17.04 36.85 52.85
CA TYR A 48 -17.67 36.92 51.54
C TYR A 48 -16.78 37.66 50.53
N LEU A 49 -16.22 38.82 50.92
CA LEU A 49 -15.31 39.57 50.07
C LEU A 49 -14.03 38.78 49.76
N ILE A 50 -13.45 38.08 50.75
CA ILE A 50 -12.26 37.23 50.53
C ILE A 50 -12.58 36.08 49.55
N VAL A 51 -13.70 35.37 49.75
CA VAL A 51 -14.11 34.26 48.86
C VAL A 51 -14.40 34.78 47.45
N SER A 52 -15.14 35.88 47.34
CA SER A 52 -15.51 36.51 46.06
C SER A 52 -14.30 37.04 45.28
N LYS A 53 -13.37 37.75 45.94
CA LYS A 53 -12.18 38.35 45.29
C LYS A 53 -10.98 37.42 45.14
N LEU A 54 -10.90 36.30 45.85
CA LEU A 54 -9.69 35.47 45.87
C LEU A 54 -9.93 33.98 45.63
N ALA A 55 -10.96 33.38 46.24
CA ALA A 55 -11.22 31.94 46.08
C ALA A 55 -11.89 31.63 44.73
N LEU A 56 -12.99 32.32 44.41
CA LEU A 56 -13.70 32.15 43.14
C LEU A 56 -12.84 32.38 41.89
N PRO A 57 -12.06 33.49 41.76
CA PRO A 57 -11.24 33.69 40.56
C PRO A 57 -10.12 32.66 40.41
N ARG A 58 -9.57 32.12 41.51
CA ARG A 58 -8.58 31.03 41.44
C ARG A 58 -9.18 29.73 40.91
N VAL A 59 -10.38 29.37 41.37
CA VAL A 59 -11.10 28.18 40.86
C VAL A 59 -11.52 28.39 39.40
N GLY A 60 -12.02 29.58 39.06
CA GLY A 60 -12.37 29.96 37.69
C GLY A 60 -11.19 29.81 36.73
N GLY A 61 -10.02 30.36 37.10
CA GLY A 61 -8.80 30.25 36.27
C GLY A 61 -8.35 28.81 36.03
N VAL A 62 -8.45 27.92 37.02
CA VAL A 62 -8.12 26.49 36.85
C VAL A 62 -9.12 25.77 35.93
N ILE A 63 -10.40 26.14 35.97
CA ILE A 63 -11.42 25.60 35.07
C ILE A 63 -11.18 26.09 33.64
N GLU A 64 -10.92 27.40 33.46
CA GLU A 64 -10.63 28.02 32.17
C GLU A 64 -9.34 27.45 31.54
N GLU A 65 -8.28 27.28 32.33
CA GLU A 65 -7.03 26.63 31.89
C GLU A 65 -7.27 25.20 31.39
N ARG A 66 -7.98 24.39 32.18
CA ARG A 66 -8.34 23.01 31.77
C ARG A 66 -9.19 22.98 30.52
N GLN A 67 -10.21 23.85 30.43
CA GLN A 67 -11.06 23.94 29.25
C GLN A 67 -10.23 24.31 28.02
N LYS A 68 -9.36 25.31 28.12
CA LYS A 68 -8.47 25.74 27.04
C LYS A 68 -7.48 24.66 26.61
N THR A 69 -6.93 23.88 27.56
CA THR A 69 -6.09 22.72 27.24
C THR A 69 -6.89 21.65 26.48
N ILE A 70 -8.07 21.27 26.97
CA ILE A 70 -8.93 20.26 26.34
C ILE A 70 -9.36 20.69 24.93
N GLU A 71 -9.75 21.96 24.74
CA GLU A 71 -10.11 22.52 23.43
C GLU A 71 -8.90 22.57 22.48
N GLY A 72 -7.72 22.93 22.99
CA GLY A 72 -6.46 22.91 22.24
C GLY A 72 -6.05 21.52 21.80
N ASP A 73 -6.09 20.54 22.71
CA ASP A 73 -5.77 19.13 22.44
C ASP A 73 -6.77 18.51 21.46
N LEU A 74 -8.07 18.83 21.59
CA LEU A 74 -9.10 18.38 20.66
C LEU A 74 -8.91 18.99 19.26
N ALA A 75 -8.62 20.29 19.17
CA ALA A 75 -8.34 20.95 17.90
C ALA A 75 -7.07 20.39 17.24
N ALA A 76 -6.01 20.14 18.01
CA ALA A 76 -4.79 19.49 17.53
C ALA A 76 -5.08 18.07 17.02
N ALA A 77 -5.82 17.25 17.79
CA ALA A 77 -6.21 15.90 17.38
C ALA A 77 -7.06 15.89 16.10
N GLN A 78 -8.01 16.83 15.97
CA GLN A 78 -8.81 16.97 14.74
C GLN A 78 -7.95 17.38 13.55
N LYS A 79 -7.01 18.31 13.72
CA LYS A 79 -6.05 18.72 12.68
C LYS A 79 -5.17 17.56 12.24
N LEU A 80 -4.52 16.85 13.17
CA LEU A 80 -3.68 15.69 12.87
C LEU A 80 -4.48 14.57 12.20
N LYS A 81 -5.73 14.34 12.60
CA LYS A 81 -6.63 13.39 11.92
C LYS A 81 -6.93 13.82 10.48
N GLY A 82 -7.26 15.10 10.27
CA GLY A 82 -7.49 15.66 8.93
C GLY A 82 -6.29 15.51 8.00
N GLU A 83 -5.09 15.86 8.50
CA GLU A 83 -3.82 15.70 7.78
C GLU A 83 -3.52 14.22 7.46
N SER A 84 -3.85 13.31 8.39
CA SER A 84 -3.70 11.86 8.18
C SER A 84 -4.70 11.31 7.16
N ASP A 85 -5.97 11.72 7.22
CA ASP A 85 -7.03 11.34 6.28
C ASP A 85 -6.73 11.87 4.86
N GLU A 86 -6.13 13.05 4.73
CA GLU A 86 -5.68 13.63 3.46
C GLU A 86 -4.46 12.89 2.90
N ALA A 87 -3.44 12.63 3.73
CA ALA A 87 -2.26 11.86 3.34
C ALA A 87 -2.61 10.43 2.90
N LEU A 88 -3.56 9.77 3.59
CA LEU A 88 -4.08 8.46 3.19
C LEU A 88 -4.76 8.50 1.82
N LYS A 89 -5.63 9.49 1.57
CA LYS A 89 -6.29 9.66 0.25
C LYS A 89 -5.29 9.91 -0.87
N ALA A 90 -4.27 10.74 -0.62
CA ALA A 90 -3.20 11.00 -1.59
C ALA A 90 -2.42 9.71 -1.89
N TYR A 91 -2.01 8.98 -0.86
CA TYR A 91 -1.31 7.69 -0.99
C TYR A 91 -2.15 6.63 -1.75
N GLU A 92 -3.44 6.50 -1.42
CA GLU A 92 -4.34 5.57 -2.12
C GLU A 92 -4.53 5.95 -3.60
N ALA A 93 -4.65 7.24 -3.91
CA ALA A 93 -4.74 7.74 -5.27
C ALA A 93 -3.44 7.50 -6.06
N GLU A 94 -2.27 7.74 -5.45
CA GLU A 94 -0.97 7.45 -6.06
C GLU A 94 -0.79 5.94 -6.31
N LEU A 95 -1.16 5.09 -5.35
CA LEU A 95 -1.09 3.63 -5.46
C LEU A 95 -2.04 3.11 -6.55
N ALA A 96 -3.26 3.63 -6.63
CA ALA A 96 -4.21 3.32 -7.70
C ALA A 96 -3.66 3.75 -9.07
N GLY A 97 -3.13 4.97 -9.17
CA GLY A 97 -2.49 5.48 -10.39
C GLY A 97 -1.26 4.68 -10.81
N ALA A 98 -0.42 4.26 -9.86
CA ALA A 98 0.75 3.41 -10.11
C ALA A 98 0.34 2.03 -10.62
N ARG A 99 -0.69 1.40 -10.02
CA ARG A 99 -1.26 0.13 -10.49
C ARG A 99 -1.84 0.25 -11.90
N ALA A 100 -2.60 1.33 -12.17
CA ALA A 100 -3.15 1.59 -13.50
C ALA A 100 -2.04 1.77 -14.55
N ARG A 101 -1.00 2.55 -14.26
CA ARG A 101 0.18 2.71 -15.14
C ARG A 101 0.90 1.38 -15.39
N ALA A 102 1.10 0.56 -14.36
CA ALA A 102 1.74 -0.75 -14.51
C ALA A 102 0.93 -1.70 -15.42
N GLN A 103 -0.41 -1.72 -15.28
CA GLN A 103 -1.28 -2.50 -16.16
C GLN A 103 -1.27 -1.98 -17.60
N ALA A 104 -1.30 -0.65 -17.79
CA ALA A 104 -1.21 -0.04 -19.12
C ALA A 104 0.11 -0.36 -19.82
N ILE A 105 1.25 -0.23 -19.13
CA ILE A 105 2.58 -0.59 -19.66
C ILE A 105 2.65 -2.09 -20.00
N GLY A 106 2.07 -2.95 -19.15
CA GLY A 106 2.01 -4.39 -19.40
C GLY A 106 1.20 -4.74 -20.65
N ALA A 107 0.03 -4.11 -20.83
CA ALA A 107 -0.81 -4.29 -22.00
C ALA A 107 -0.13 -3.77 -23.28
N GLU A 108 0.38 -2.54 -23.27
CA GLU A 108 1.08 -1.89 -24.39
C GLU A 108 2.33 -2.69 -24.80
N THR A 109 3.11 -3.17 -23.83
CA THR A 109 4.30 -4.00 -24.11
C THR A 109 3.90 -5.32 -24.76
N ARG A 110 2.83 -5.98 -24.27
CA ARG A 110 2.34 -7.24 -24.85
C ARG A 110 1.81 -7.04 -26.27
N GLU A 111 1.11 -5.95 -26.54
CA GLU A 111 0.64 -5.60 -27.88
C GLU A 111 1.81 -5.35 -28.84
N LYS A 112 2.81 -4.54 -28.42
CA LYS A 112 4.03 -4.30 -29.21
C LYS A 112 4.82 -5.57 -29.50
N LEU A 113 4.98 -6.46 -28.51
CA LEU A 113 5.68 -7.73 -28.68
C LEU A 113 4.91 -8.68 -29.63
N ASN A 114 3.58 -8.75 -29.53
CA ASN A 114 2.76 -9.53 -30.45
C ASN A 114 2.88 -8.99 -31.90
N ALA A 115 2.81 -7.67 -32.08
CA ALA A 115 2.94 -7.04 -33.39
C ALA A 115 4.34 -7.26 -34.01
N ALA A 116 5.40 -7.17 -33.19
CA ALA A 116 6.76 -7.47 -33.63
C ALA A 116 6.92 -8.96 -34.01
N ALA A 117 6.36 -9.88 -33.21
CA ALA A 117 6.41 -11.32 -33.47
C ALA A 117 5.67 -11.72 -34.76
N GLU A 118 4.50 -11.15 -35.05
CA GLU A 118 3.80 -11.39 -36.31
C GLU A 118 4.56 -10.81 -37.52
N ALA A 119 5.19 -9.63 -37.38
CA ALA A 119 6.03 -9.05 -38.43
C ALA A 119 7.29 -9.90 -38.70
N GLU A 120 7.94 -10.39 -37.65
CA GLU A 120 9.09 -11.32 -37.77
C GLU A 120 8.66 -12.67 -38.36
N ARG A 121 7.51 -13.22 -37.94
CA ARG A 121 6.98 -14.47 -38.52
C ARG A 121 6.69 -14.30 -40.01
N LYS A 122 6.06 -13.21 -40.43
CA LYS A 122 5.76 -12.94 -41.84
C LYS A 122 7.04 -12.81 -42.69
N THR A 123 8.04 -12.06 -42.20
CA THR A 123 9.33 -11.94 -42.93
C THR A 123 10.12 -13.25 -42.95
N LEU A 124 9.99 -14.10 -41.92
CA LEU A 124 10.50 -15.47 -41.92
C LEU A 124 9.78 -16.35 -42.95
N GLU A 125 8.44 -16.30 -43.01
CA GLU A 125 7.62 -17.03 -43.98
C GLU A 125 7.97 -16.64 -45.42
N GLU A 126 8.05 -15.34 -45.73
CA GLU A 126 8.46 -14.82 -47.05
C GLU A 126 9.86 -15.31 -47.45
N ARG A 127 10.82 -15.26 -46.51
CA ARG A 127 12.20 -15.73 -46.75
C ARG A 127 12.29 -17.25 -46.89
N LEU A 128 11.46 -18.02 -46.18
CA LEU A 128 11.37 -19.47 -46.32
C LEU A 128 10.76 -19.86 -47.67
N ALA A 129 9.70 -19.18 -48.11
CA ALA A 129 9.09 -19.39 -49.42
C ALA A 129 10.08 -19.12 -50.56
N GLY A 130 10.85 -18.02 -50.48
CA GLY A 130 11.92 -17.75 -51.45
C GLY A 130 12.98 -18.85 -51.52
N LYS A 131 13.48 -19.31 -50.35
CA LYS A 131 14.44 -20.41 -50.27
C LYS A 131 13.87 -21.72 -50.83
N LEU A 132 12.59 -22.00 -50.60
CA LEU A 132 11.93 -23.21 -51.11
C LEU A 132 11.86 -23.17 -52.64
N ALA A 133 11.44 -22.04 -53.23
CA ALA A 133 11.39 -21.84 -54.67
C ALA A 133 12.78 -21.96 -55.34
N ASP A 134 13.84 -21.45 -54.70
CA ASP A 134 15.20 -21.57 -55.23
C ASP A 134 15.77 -22.99 -55.10
N ALA A 135 15.43 -23.71 -54.02
CA ALA A 135 15.72 -25.13 -53.89
C ALA A 135 14.99 -25.97 -54.96
N GLU A 136 13.71 -25.70 -55.22
CA GLU A 136 12.92 -26.36 -56.27
C GLU A 136 13.51 -26.12 -57.66
N LYS A 137 13.89 -24.88 -58.00
CA LYS A 137 14.61 -24.57 -59.26
C LYS A 137 15.91 -25.36 -59.36
N THR A 138 16.68 -25.44 -58.28
CA THR A 138 17.95 -26.17 -58.23
C THR A 138 17.73 -27.67 -58.47
N ILE A 139 16.74 -28.27 -57.79
CA ILE A 139 16.35 -29.68 -57.97
C ILE A 139 15.87 -29.93 -59.41
N ALA A 140 15.07 -29.05 -59.99
CA ALA A 140 14.60 -29.16 -61.37
C ALA A 140 15.75 -29.07 -62.39
N ALA A 141 16.70 -28.16 -62.18
CA ALA A 141 17.90 -28.02 -63.01
C ALA A 141 18.80 -29.26 -62.89
N THR A 142 19.09 -29.74 -61.68
CA THR A 142 19.88 -30.95 -61.43
C THR A 142 19.22 -32.19 -62.03
N ARG A 143 17.89 -32.34 -61.90
CA ARG A 143 17.13 -33.43 -62.55
C ARG A 143 17.26 -33.36 -64.07
N THR A 144 17.13 -32.17 -64.66
CA THR A 144 17.24 -31.98 -66.11
C THR A 144 18.65 -32.33 -66.61
N ALA A 145 19.69 -31.87 -65.92
CA ALA A 145 21.09 -32.21 -66.23
C ALA A 145 21.36 -33.72 -66.10
N ALA A 146 20.89 -34.35 -65.03
CA ALA A 146 21.03 -35.80 -64.83
C ALA A 146 20.34 -36.62 -65.93
N MET A 147 19.12 -36.23 -66.34
CA MET A 147 18.42 -36.87 -67.46
C MET A 147 19.10 -36.61 -68.82
N GLY A 148 19.76 -35.46 -68.98
CA GLY A 148 20.63 -35.17 -70.13
C GLY A 148 21.84 -36.11 -70.18
N ASN A 149 22.52 -36.30 -69.04
CA ASN A 149 23.66 -37.21 -68.94
C ASN A 149 23.26 -38.67 -69.20
N VAL A 150 22.14 -39.13 -68.65
CA VAL A 150 21.59 -40.47 -68.93
C VAL A 150 21.29 -40.66 -70.41
N ARG A 151 20.70 -39.66 -71.08
CA ARG A 151 20.47 -39.67 -72.52
C ARG A 151 21.78 -39.77 -73.31
N GLY A 152 22.81 -39.00 -72.93
CA GLY A 152 24.13 -39.05 -73.57
C GLY A 152 24.78 -40.44 -73.46
N ILE A 153 24.83 -41.00 -72.25
CA ILE A 153 25.34 -42.35 -71.99
C ILE A 153 24.56 -43.41 -72.78
N ALA A 154 23.23 -43.26 -72.88
CA ALA A 154 22.39 -44.18 -73.66
C ALA A 154 22.68 -44.11 -75.18
N SER A 155 22.85 -42.90 -75.74
CA SER A 155 23.26 -42.73 -77.15
C SER A 155 24.66 -43.28 -77.40
N GLU A 156 25.64 -43.02 -76.54
CA GLU A 156 27.01 -43.56 -76.66
C GLU A 156 27.03 -45.09 -76.59
N ALA A 157 26.33 -45.68 -75.62
CA ALA A 157 26.23 -47.14 -75.47
C ALA A 157 25.52 -47.78 -76.68
N ALA A 158 24.41 -47.20 -77.15
CA ALA A 158 23.69 -47.69 -78.31
C ALA A 158 24.54 -47.61 -79.60
N ALA A 159 25.27 -46.51 -79.80
CA ALA A 159 26.18 -46.34 -80.94
C ALA A 159 27.32 -47.38 -80.92
N ALA A 160 27.93 -47.62 -79.75
CA ALA A 160 28.96 -48.64 -79.58
C ALA A 160 28.45 -50.06 -79.85
N ILE A 161 27.25 -50.39 -79.36
CA ILE A 161 26.59 -51.70 -79.60
C ILE A 161 26.30 -51.89 -81.09
N VAL A 162 25.72 -50.89 -81.77
CA VAL A 162 25.42 -50.96 -83.21
C VAL A 162 26.70 -51.08 -84.04
N GLN A 163 27.74 -50.30 -83.72
CA GLN A 163 29.02 -50.38 -84.43
C GLN A 163 29.69 -51.76 -84.25
N GLN A 164 29.54 -52.39 -83.08
CA GLN A 164 30.09 -53.73 -82.82
C GLN A 164 29.30 -54.86 -83.51
N LEU A 165 27.97 -54.75 -83.62
CA LEU A 165 27.12 -55.79 -84.22
C LEU A 165 26.99 -55.67 -85.74
N ALA A 166 26.89 -54.45 -86.28
CA ALA A 166 26.65 -54.20 -87.69
C ALA A 166 27.91 -53.81 -88.48
N GLY A 167 29.02 -53.47 -87.80
CA GLY A 167 30.26 -53.02 -88.44
C GLY A 167 30.18 -51.63 -89.09
N VAL A 168 29.06 -50.93 -88.97
CA VAL A 168 28.79 -49.61 -89.56
C VAL A 168 28.54 -48.61 -88.44
N GLN A 169 29.13 -47.41 -88.56
CA GLN A 169 28.88 -46.32 -87.62
C GLN A 169 27.50 -45.70 -87.91
N PRO A 170 26.55 -45.70 -86.96
CA PRO A 170 25.19 -45.21 -87.19
C PRO A 170 25.13 -43.68 -87.30
N ASP A 171 24.19 -43.17 -88.09
CA ASP A 171 23.90 -41.73 -88.16
C ASP A 171 23.40 -41.22 -86.80
N SER A 172 24.03 -40.15 -86.30
CA SER A 172 23.77 -39.62 -84.96
C SER A 172 22.35 -39.08 -84.80
N LYS A 173 21.76 -38.47 -85.83
CA LYS A 173 20.38 -37.94 -85.76
C LYS A 173 19.36 -39.06 -85.68
N VAL A 174 19.57 -40.13 -86.44
CA VAL A 174 18.70 -41.31 -86.41
C VAL A 174 18.80 -41.99 -85.04
N LEU A 175 20.03 -42.20 -84.54
CA LEU A 175 20.27 -42.87 -83.27
C LEU A 175 19.71 -42.07 -82.07
N ASP A 176 19.97 -40.75 -82.01
CA ASP A 176 19.37 -39.89 -81.00
C ASP A 176 17.85 -39.88 -81.08
N SER A 177 17.25 -39.89 -82.28
CA SER A 177 15.79 -39.98 -82.43
C SER A 177 15.20 -41.29 -81.88
N ALA A 178 15.91 -42.41 -82.04
CA ALA A 178 15.49 -43.72 -81.54
C ALA A 178 15.61 -43.81 -80.01
N VAL A 179 16.72 -43.34 -79.43
CA VAL A 179 16.90 -43.23 -77.97
C VAL A 179 15.87 -42.26 -77.37
N ASN A 180 15.54 -41.17 -78.08
CA ASN A 180 14.50 -40.24 -77.67
C ASN A 180 13.09 -40.85 -77.65
N ALA A 181 12.82 -41.83 -78.52
CA ALA A 181 11.56 -42.55 -78.55
C ALA A 181 11.49 -43.60 -77.42
N SER A 182 12.54 -44.39 -77.20
CA SER A 182 12.54 -45.40 -76.13
C SER A 182 12.53 -44.81 -74.72
N MET A 183 13.12 -43.63 -74.51
CA MET A 183 13.10 -42.91 -73.23
C MET A 183 11.77 -42.16 -72.95
N LYS A 184 10.76 -42.29 -73.83
CA LYS A 184 9.43 -41.68 -73.70
C LYS A 184 8.28 -42.71 -73.64
N GLY A 185 8.57 -43.99 -73.89
CA GLY A 185 7.63 -45.11 -73.76
C GLY A 185 7.74 -45.77 -72.39
#